data_AF-A0A369YGY5-F1
#
_entry.id   AF-A0A369YGY5-F1
#
_cell.length_a   1.000
_cell.length_b   1.000
_cell.length_c   1.000
_cell.angle_alpha   90.00
_cell.angle_beta   90.00
_cell.angle_gamma   90.00
#
_symmetry.space_group_name_H-M   'P 1'
#
loop_
_entity.id
_entity.type
_entity.pdbx_description
1 polymer ?
#
loop_
_entity_poly.entity_id
_entity_poly.type
_entity_poly.pdbx_seq_one_letter_code
_entity_poly.pdbx_strand_id
1 'polypeptide(L)'
;MKKIVLTLFASATLLTACDQNVQTKSTQSTAPAAQTAPAQQAAPVIDYKQVAQEKAEKAKAAAEVAKAKAVQAKENLKLMTQKYDEAKAILAQGGVQAQQLADQKTAEGNVFQQQVIKLSQEAQEAAKQADGFAKEADAASQQSHAKAK
;
A
#
# COMPACT_ATOMS: atom_id res chain seq x y z
N MET A 1 -5.15 -40.62 11.39
CA MET A 1 -4.96 -39.68 12.52
C MET A 1 -3.49 -39.71 12.93
N LYS A 2 -2.77 -38.59 12.83
CA LYS A 2 -1.38 -38.48 13.30
C LYS A 2 -1.21 -37.08 13.88
N LYS A 3 -1.05 -37.02 15.21
CA LYS A 3 -0.86 -35.80 16.00
C LYS A 3 0.63 -35.43 15.94
N ILE A 4 0.94 -34.16 15.67
CA ILE A 4 2.28 -33.62 15.86
C ILE A 4 2.18 -32.50 16.91
N VAL A 5 3.08 -32.62 17.87
CA VAL A 5 3.20 -31.88 19.12
C VAL A 5 4.18 -30.72 18.93
N LEU A 6 3.73 -29.53 19.33
CA LEU A 6 4.41 -28.46 20.07
C LEU A 6 5.82 -28.00 19.65
N THR A 7 5.96 -26.68 19.40
CA THR A 7 7.01 -25.88 20.08
C THR A 7 6.57 -24.41 20.15
N LEU A 8 6.34 -23.92 21.37
CA LEU A 8 6.17 -22.50 21.73
C LEU A 8 7.55 -21.88 21.94
N PHE A 9 7.85 -20.77 21.26
CA PHE A 9 8.92 -19.87 21.66
C PHE A 9 8.30 -18.61 22.27
N ALA A 10 8.26 -18.60 23.60
CA ALA A 10 8.13 -17.40 24.40
C ALA A 10 9.51 -16.72 24.43
N SER A 11 9.57 -15.42 24.19
CA SER A 11 10.72 -14.60 24.55
C SER A 11 10.19 -13.33 25.19
N ALA A 12 10.12 -13.40 26.52
CA ALA A 12 9.96 -12.23 27.37
C ALA A 12 11.30 -11.50 27.44
N THR A 13 11.32 -10.23 27.06
CA THR A 13 12.38 -9.31 27.48
C THR A 13 11.81 -8.40 28.55
N LEU A 14 12.09 -8.74 29.82
CA LEU A 14 12.16 -7.78 30.90
C LEU A 14 13.51 -7.08 30.78
N LEU A 15 13.53 -5.74 30.73
CA LEU A 15 14.47 -5.00 31.57
C LEU A 15 13.97 -3.57 31.83
N THR A 16 13.79 -3.33 33.11
CA THR A 16 13.48 -2.11 33.84
C THR A 16 14.67 -1.17 33.91
N ALA A 17 14.39 0.15 33.88
CA ALA A 17 15.10 1.16 34.68
C ALA A 17 14.16 2.38 34.75
N CYS A 18 13.36 2.53 35.81
CA CYS A 18 13.67 3.08 37.13
C CYS A 18 13.80 4.61 37.15
N ASP A 19 12.80 5.15 37.82
CA ASP A 19 12.46 6.50 38.24
C ASP A 19 13.48 7.17 39.18
N GLN A 20 13.38 8.50 39.25
CA GLN A 20 13.84 9.49 40.24
C GLN A 20 15.02 9.26 41.22
N ASN A 21 15.94 10.23 41.17
CA ASN A 21 16.39 11.13 42.26
C ASN A 21 16.77 10.52 43.65
N VAL A 22 18.05 10.68 44.05
CA VAL A 22 18.51 11.40 45.27
C VAL A 22 20.03 11.21 45.50
N GLN A 23 20.70 12.36 45.54
CA GLN A 23 21.93 12.76 46.24
C GLN A 23 22.61 11.77 47.23
N THR A 24 23.94 11.57 47.10
CA THR A 24 24.92 11.63 48.21
C THR A 24 26.40 11.55 47.74
N LYS A 25 27.08 12.70 47.85
CA LYS A 25 28.43 13.00 48.38
C LYS A 25 29.67 12.11 48.05
N SER A 26 30.55 12.72 47.24
CA SER A 26 32.02 12.95 47.38
C SER A 26 33.02 11.80 47.62
N THR A 27 33.98 11.66 46.69
CA THR A 27 35.43 11.61 46.99
C THR A 27 36.24 12.05 45.76
N GLN A 28 37.51 12.39 46.00
CA GLN A 28 38.29 13.47 45.39
C GLN A 28 39.41 12.95 44.45
N SER A 29 39.80 13.81 43.48
CA SER A 29 41.14 14.01 42.89
C SER A 29 41.47 13.53 41.46
N THR A 30 41.41 14.53 40.55
CA THR A 30 42.40 14.95 39.52
C THR A 30 43.08 13.95 38.56
N ALA A 31 42.62 13.97 37.30
CA ALA A 31 43.44 14.04 36.09
C ALA A 31 42.62 14.67 34.95
N PRO A 32 43.13 15.63 34.14
CA PRO A 32 42.39 16.17 33.00
C PRO A 32 42.43 15.17 31.84
N ALA A 33 41.47 14.26 31.78
CA ALA A 33 41.21 13.50 30.57
C ALA A 33 40.44 14.42 29.60
N ALA A 34 41.02 14.61 28.41
CA ALA A 34 40.46 15.38 27.33
C ALA A 34 38.97 15.04 27.12
N GLN A 35 38.13 16.08 27.06
CA GLN A 35 36.75 15.96 26.61
C GLN A 35 36.78 15.52 25.14
N THR A 36 36.72 14.22 24.88
CA THR A 36 36.18 13.73 23.62
C THR A 36 34.72 14.16 23.56
N ALA A 37 34.45 15.19 22.78
CA ALA A 37 33.11 15.56 22.37
C ALA A 37 32.36 14.30 21.91
N PRO A 38 31.05 14.15 22.21
CA PRO A 38 30.28 13.08 21.61
C PRO A 38 30.42 13.23 20.10
N ALA A 39 30.95 12.19 19.44
CA ALA A 39 31.03 12.13 17.99
C ALA A 39 29.64 12.44 17.45
N GLN A 40 29.53 13.61 16.83
CA GLN A 40 28.35 14.09 16.16
C GLN A 40 27.96 12.98 15.17
N GLN A 41 26.90 12.22 15.48
CA GLN A 41 26.40 11.20 14.57
C GLN A 41 26.13 11.90 13.25
N ALA A 42 26.96 11.60 12.25
CA ALA A 42 26.78 12.12 10.91
C ALA A 42 25.36 11.76 10.49
N ALA A 43 24.58 12.77 10.11
CA ALA A 43 23.27 12.55 9.52
C ALA A 43 23.42 11.53 8.38
N PRO A 44 22.49 10.57 8.23
CA PRO A 44 22.59 9.57 7.19
C PRO A 44 22.79 10.26 5.84
N VAL A 45 23.87 9.88 5.13
CA VAL A 45 24.13 10.36 3.77
C VAL A 45 23.05 9.74 2.88
N ILE A 46 22.07 10.54 2.47
CA ILE A 46 21.00 10.10 1.58
C ILE A 46 21.56 9.99 0.15
N ASP A 47 21.53 8.77 -0.41
CA ASP A 47 21.79 8.53 -1.83
C ASP A 47 20.54 8.84 -2.66
N TYR A 48 20.46 10.08 -3.14
CA TYR A 48 19.33 10.55 -3.93
C TYR A 48 19.17 9.84 -5.28
N LYS A 49 20.25 9.25 -5.83
CA LYS A 49 20.16 8.47 -7.07
C LYS A 49 19.43 7.16 -6.82
N GLN A 50 19.77 6.47 -5.72
CA GLN A 50 19.07 5.26 -5.32
C GLN A 50 17.61 5.55 -4.96
N VAL A 51 17.33 6.66 -4.25
CA VAL A 51 15.95 7.07 -3.94
C VAL A 51 15.15 7.32 -5.21
N ALA A 52 15.70 8.03 -6.20
CA ALA A 52 15.01 8.27 -7.46
C ALA A 52 14.64 6.97 -8.19
N GLN A 53 15.58 6.02 -8.25
CA GLN A 53 15.34 4.70 -8.86
C GLN A 53 14.26 3.91 -8.13
N GLU A 54 14.31 3.85 -6.79
CA GLU A 54 13.31 3.12 -6.00
C GLU A 54 11.91 3.70 -6.20
N LYS A 55 11.79 5.02 -6.24
CA LYS A 55 10.51 5.70 -6.45
C LYS A 55 9.99 5.50 -7.87
N ALA A 56 10.86 5.51 -8.88
CA ALA A 56 10.47 5.22 -10.26
C ALA A 56 9.92 3.78 -10.41
N GLU A 57 10.55 2.78 -9.77
CA GLU A 57 10.05 1.40 -9.79
C GLU A 57 8.71 1.27 -9.06
N LYS A 58 8.53 1.97 -7.92
CA LYS A 58 7.24 2.04 -7.23
C LYS A 58 6.15 2.69 -8.09
N ALA A 59 6.48 3.75 -8.82
CA ALA A 59 5.57 4.40 -9.75
C ALA A 59 5.11 3.44 -10.84
N LYS A 60 6.05 2.71 -11.45
CA LYS A 60 5.77 1.71 -12.47
C LYS A 60 4.89 0.57 -11.94
N ALA A 61 5.21 0.04 -10.77
CA ALA A 61 4.41 -1.02 -10.14
C ALA A 61 2.96 -0.56 -9.88
N ALA A 62 2.77 0.64 -9.33
CA ALA A 62 1.44 1.20 -9.10
C ALA A 62 0.68 1.46 -10.41
N ALA A 63 1.36 1.89 -11.47
CA ALA A 63 0.76 2.08 -12.79
C ALA A 63 0.27 0.76 -13.41
N GLU A 64 1.04 -0.33 -13.27
CA GLU A 64 0.62 -1.66 -13.74
C GLU A 64 -0.59 -2.18 -12.95
N VAL A 65 -0.64 -1.94 -11.64
CA VAL A 65 -1.84 -2.25 -10.83
C VAL A 65 -3.06 -1.47 -11.34
N ALA A 66 -2.91 -0.17 -11.57
CA ALA A 66 -3.99 0.67 -12.10
C ALA A 66 -4.52 0.15 -13.44
N LYS A 67 -3.61 -0.20 -14.35
CA LYS A 67 -3.93 -0.77 -15.65
C LYS A 67 -4.65 -2.11 -15.54
N ALA A 68 -4.15 -3.02 -14.71
CA ALA A 68 -4.78 -4.33 -14.50
C ALA A 68 -6.22 -4.19 -13.97
N LYS A 69 -6.44 -3.30 -13.00
CA LYS A 69 -7.76 -3.01 -12.45
C LYS A 69 -8.70 -2.40 -13.48
N ALA A 70 -8.21 -1.48 -14.31
CA ALA A 70 -8.99 -0.90 -15.40
C ALA A 70 -9.38 -1.94 -16.48
N VAL A 71 -8.48 -2.88 -16.80
CA VAL A 71 -8.80 -3.99 -17.71
C VAL A 71 -9.89 -4.88 -17.13
N GLN A 72 -9.78 -5.25 -15.85
CA GLN A 72 -10.79 -6.05 -15.18
C GLN A 72 -12.15 -5.33 -15.10
N ALA A 73 -12.16 -4.02 -14.85
CA ALA A 73 -13.39 -3.21 -14.88
C ALA A 73 -14.03 -3.25 -16.27
N LYS A 74 -13.23 -3.17 -17.34
CA LYS A 74 -13.74 -3.24 -18.72
C LYS A 74 -14.34 -4.60 -19.07
N GLU A 75 -13.77 -5.68 -18.57
CA GLU A 75 -14.33 -7.03 -18.73
C GLU A 75 -15.67 -7.16 -18.00
N ASN A 76 -15.74 -6.70 -16.75
CA ASN A 76 -16.99 -6.68 -15.99
C ASN A 76 -18.05 -5.78 -16.61
N LEU A 77 -17.66 -4.69 -17.27
CA LEU A 77 -18.59 -3.85 -18.03
C LEU A 77 -19.23 -4.62 -19.18
N LYS A 78 -18.46 -5.43 -19.92
CA LYS A 78 -19.03 -6.28 -20.98
C LYS A 78 -20.04 -7.30 -20.41
N LEU A 79 -19.70 -7.93 -19.30
CA LEU A 79 -20.59 -8.90 -18.63
C LEU A 79 -21.86 -8.22 -18.11
N MET A 80 -21.75 -7.03 -17.53
CA MET A 80 -22.89 -6.22 -17.11
C MET A 80 -23.84 -5.93 -18.28
N THR A 81 -23.31 -5.41 -19.39
CA THR A 81 -24.10 -5.11 -20.59
C THR A 81 -24.79 -6.36 -21.12
N GLN A 82 -24.05 -7.47 -21.24
CA GLN A 82 -24.61 -8.75 -21.66
C GLN A 82 -25.81 -9.17 -20.77
N LYS A 83 -25.69 -9.03 -19.45
CA LYS A 83 -26.76 -9.42 -18.51
C LYS A 83 -28.01 -8.56 -18.63
N TYR A 84 -27.84 -7.27 -18.87
CA TYR A 84 -28.99 -6.39 -19.14
C TYR A 84 -29.62 -6.65 -20.50
N ASP A 85 -28.83 -6.97 -21.52
CA ASP A 85 -29.35 -7.37 -22.83
C ASP A 85 -30.13 -8.70 -22.74
N GLU A 86 -29.61 -9.68 -22.00
CA GLU A 86 -30.31 -10.94 -21.67
C GLU A 86 -31.63 -10.65 -20.96
N ALA A 87 -31.62 -9.82 -19.90
CA ALA A 87 -32.83 -9.45 -19.17
C ALA A 87 -33.88 -8.80 -20.08
N LYS A 88 -33.47 -7.86 -20.94
CA LYS A 88 -34.36 -7.18 -21.88
C LYS A 88 -34.98 -8.15 -22.90
N ALA A 89 -34.18 -9.09 -23.41
CA ALA A 89 -34.67 -10.12 -24.32
C ALA A 89 -35.66 -11.08 -23.64
N ILE A 90 -35.45 -11.40 -22.36
CA ILE A 90 -36.38 -12.22 -21.58
C ILE A 90 -37.69 -11.46 -21.32
N LEU A 91 -37.63 -10.18 -20.93
CA LEU A 91 -38.84 -9.36 -20.69
C LEU A 91 -39.75 -9.29 -21.92
N ALA A 92 -39.16 -9.28 -23.12
CA ALA A 92 -39.91 -9.26 -24.37
C ALA A 92 -40.76 -10.53 -24.59
N GLN A 93 -40.45 -11.65 -23.91
CA GLN A 93 -41.23 -12.89 -23.98
C GLN A 93 -42.55 -12.77 -23.19
N GLY A 94 -42.62 -11.86 -22.22
CA GLY A 94 -43.81 -11.61 -21.41
C GLY A 94 -44.14 -12.72 -20.40
N GLY A 95 -45.08 -12.41 -19.50
CA GLY A 95 -45.53 -13.34 -18.46
C GLY A 95 -44.68 -13.31 -17.18
N VAL A 96 -45.23 -13.89 -16.11
CA VAL A 96 -44.68 -13.78 -14.75
C VAL A 96 -43.33 -14.50 -14.61
N GLN A 97 -43.17 -15.66 -15.24
CA GLN A 97 -41.91 -16.41 -15.18
C GLN A 97 -40.78 -15.69 -15.92
N ALA A 98 -41.07 -15.07 -17.06
CA ALA A 98 -40.11 -14.25 -17.79
C ALA A 98 -39.71 -13.01 -16.98
N GLN A 99 -40.68 -12.35 -16.32
CA GLN A 99 -40.38 -11.24 -15.41
C GLN A 99 -39.41 -11.65 -14.30
N GLN A 100 -39.69 -12.76 -13.60
CA GLN A 100 -38.81 -13.26 -12.54
C GLN A 100 -37.39 -13.58 -13.04
N LEU A 101 -37.27 -14.19 -14.21
CA LEU A 101 -35.97 -14.51 -14.80
C LEU A 101 -35.22 -13.25 -15.26
N ALA A 102 -35.92 -12.26 -15.82
CA ALA A 102 -35.32 -10.98 -16.19
C ALA A 102 -34.87 -10.18 -14.96
N ASP A 103 -35.63 -10.20 -13.87
CA ASP A 103 -35.25 -9.58 -12.61
C ASP A 103 -33.97 -10.24 -12.04
N GLN A 104 -33.86 -11.58 -12.14
CA GLN A 104 -32.64 -12.31 -11.79
C GLN A 104 -31.44 -11.86 -12.64
N LYS A 105 -31.60 -11.75 -13.97
CA LYS A 105 -30.52 -11.27 -14.85
C LYS A 105 -30.14 -9.82 -14.61
N THR A 106 -31.12 -8.98 -14.29
CA THR A 106 -30.87 -7.59 -13.87
C THR A 106 -30.08 -7.56 -12.57
N ALA A 107 -30.41 -8.41 -11.59
CA ALA A 107 -29.65 -8.53 -10.36
C ALA A 107 -28.20 -9.02 -10.60
N GLU A 108 -28.00 -10.00 -11.48
CA GLU A 108 -26.65 -10.42 -11.92
C GLU A 108 -25.87 -9.25 -12.55
N GLY A 109 -26.51 -8.47 -13.43
CA GLY A 109 -25.93 -7.26 -14.03
C GLY A 109 -25.53 -6.21 -12.99
N ASN A 110 -26.38 -5.99 -11.98
CA ASN A 110 -26.09 -5.05 -10.88
C ASN A 110 -24.87 -5.47 -10.06
N VAL A 111 -24.61 -6.77 -9.89
CA VAL A 111 -23.37 -7.24 -9.23
C VAL A 111 -22.16 -6.83 -10.06
N PHE A 112 -22.17 -7.03 -11.37
CA PHE A 112 -21.07 -6.59 -12.23
C PHE A 112 -20.93 -5.07 -12.24
N GLN A 113 -22.03 -4.31 -12.22
CA GLN A 113 -21.99 -2.85 -12.08
C GLN A 113 -21.24 -2.41 -10.83
N GLN A 114 -21.53 -3.00 -9.67
CA GLN A 114 -20.83 -2.67 -8.44
C GLN A 114 -19.35 -3.04 -8.49
N GLN A 115 -19.01 -4.15 -9.14
CA GLN A 115 -17.61 -4.51 -9.36
C GLN A 115 -16.89 -3.53 -10.30
N VAL A 116 -17.54 -3.05 -11.37
CA VAL A 116 -16.98 -2.02 -12.26
C VAL A 116 -16.68 -0.75 -11.49
N ILE A 117 -17.62 -0.27 -10.67
CA ILE A 117 -17.44 0.94 -9.86
C ILE A 117 -16.23 0.78 -8.93
N LYS A 118 -16.18 -0.33 -8.18
CA LYS A 118 -15.10 -0.62 -7.24
C LYS A 118 -13.74 -0.70 -7.94
N LEU A 119 -13.64 -1.47 -9.02
CA LEU A 119 -12.39 -1.62 -9.77
C LEU A 119 -11.93 -0.31 -10.40
N SER A 120 -12.86 0.53 -10.85
CA SER A 120 -12.54 1.85 -11.41
C SER A 120 -11.99 2.80 -10.34
N GLN A 121 -12.54 2.76 -9.12
CA GLN A 121 -12.01 3.51 -7.98
C GLN A 121 -10.62 3.02 -7.59
N GLU A 122 -10.43 1.70 -7.42
CA GLU A 122 -9.13 1.10 -7.12
C GLU A 122 -8.08 1.44 -8.20
N ALA A 123 -8.46 1.43 -9.48
CA ALA A 123 -7.59 1.82 -10.58
C ALA A 123 -7.17 3.30 -10.48
N GLN A 124 -8.12 4.19 -10.15
CA GLN A 124 -7.84 5.62 -10.01
C GLN A 124 -6.93 5.90 -8.80
N GLU A 125 -7.12 5.19 -7.69
CA GLU A 125 -6.25 5.30 -6.52
C GLU A 125 -4.83 4.82 -6.82
N ALA A 126 -4.67 3.67 -7.49
CA ALA A 126 -3.37 3.18 -7.92
C ALA A 126 -2.68 4.14 -8.90
N ALA A 127 -3.44 4.75 -9.83
CA ALA A 127 -2.91 5.76 -10.74
C ALA A 127 -2.43 7.02 -10.00
N LYS A 128 -3.15 7.48 -8.97
CA LYS A 128 -2.72 8.60 -8.12
C LYS A 128 -1.44 8.26 -7.35
N GLN A 129 -1.31 7.03 -6.85
CA GLN A 129 -0.08 6.58 -6.19
C GLN A 129 1.10 6.54 -7.17
N ALA A 130 0.87 6.07 -8.41
CA ALA A 130 1.89 6.07 -9.45
C ALA A 130 2.40 7.49 -9.76
N ASP A 131 1.49 8.45 -9.92
CA ASP A 131 1.83 9.86 -10.12
C ASP A 131 2.60 10.46 -8.92
N GLY A 132 2.18 10.13 -7.69
CA GLY A 132 2.87 10.55 -6.48
C GLY A 132 4.32 10.04 -6.43
N PHE A 133 4.54 8.75 -6.68
CA PHE A 133 5.88 8.17 -6.73
C PHE A 133 6.72 8.72 -7.88
N ALA A 134 6.13 8.99 -9.05
CA ALA A 134 6.85 9.60 -10.17
C ALA A 134 7.37 11.00 -9.80
N LYS A 135 6.53 11.83 -9.16
CA LYS A 135 6.95 13.15 -8.67
C LYS A 135 8.05 13.08 -7.62
N GLU A 136 7.97 12.11 -6.71
CA GLU A 136 9.03 11.87 -5.73
C GLU A 136 10.35 11.40 -6.38
N ALA A 137 10.26 10.58 -7.43
CA ALA A 137 11.42 10.14 -8.21
C ALA A 137 12.10 11.33 -8.91
N ASP A 138 11.31 12.20 -9.55
CA ASP A 138 11.79 13.40 -10.22
C ASP A 138 12.46 14.37 -9.23
N ALA A 139 11.85 14.59 -8.06
CA ALA A 139 12.41 15.44 -7.03
C ALA A 139 13.75 14.88 -6.50
N ALA A 140 13.83 13.58 -6.25
CA ALA A 140 15.07 12.93 -5.82
C ALA A 140 16.15 12.99 -6.91
N SER A 141 15.78 12.79 -8.18
CA SER A 141 16.71 12.93 -9.31
C SER A 141 17.30 14.34 -9.37
N GLN A 142 16.48 15.38 -9.25
CA GLN A 142 16.94 16.78 -9.22
C GLN A 142 17.91 17.03 -8.06
N GLN A 143 17.64 16.49 -6.87
CA GLN A 143 18.53 16.61 -5.71
C GLN A 143 19.86 15.87 -5.91
N SER A 144 19.84 14.70 -6.54
CA SER A 144 21.05 13.97 -6.92
C SER A 144 21.94 14.81 -7.86
N HIS A 145 21.33 15.42 -8.89
CA HIS A 145 22.05 16.28 -9.83
C HIS A 145 22.59 17.56 -9.18
N ALA A 146 21.86 18.16 -8.23
CA ALA A 146 22.30 19.35 -7.52
C ALA A 146 23.50 19.09 -6.59
N LYS A 147 23.58 17.89 -5.98
CA LYS A 147 24.68 17.49 -5.08
C LYS A 147 25.91 16.91 -5.79
N ALA A 148 25.81 16.66 -7.10
CA ALA A 148 26.92 16.18 -7.92
C ALA A 148 27.75 17.31 -8.56
N LYS A 149 27.38 18.58 -8.33
CA LYS A 149 28.14 19.78 -8.72
C LYS A 149 28.95 20.30 -7.53
#